data_AF-A0A9X1YU57-F1
#
_entry.id   AF-A0A9X1YU57-F1
#
_cell.length_a   1.000
_cell.length_b   1.000
_cell.length_c   1.000
_cell.angle_alpha   90.00
_cell.angle_beta   90.00
_cell.angle_gamma   90.00
#
_symmetry.space_group_name_H-M   'P 1'
#
loop_
_entity.id
_entity.type
_entity.pdbx_description
1 polymer ?
#
loop_
_entity_poly.entity_id
_entity_poly.type
_entity_poly.pdbx_seq_one_letter_code
_entity_poly.pdbx_strand_id
1 'polypeptide(L)'
;MGFLSRIGSLFGKVPREQVLGYSPAQLQALFTQPLPQEAPARPLPARAVSLAGIGVPAYYCSMLIDQRAAHTCSALIESGFTLAHERVFNDRPVRQYHTPCNTQQLIAFSSPAFNAVQLQWVSNSQDLLQAIEHQRFAVPPPWVAFDGYDPRWWGGAMQGAQGHYNERYFSPFFAGLNPAEKRAYYAHYQASAEWINCLESLPQE
;
A
#
# COMPACT_ATOMS: atom_id res chain seq x y z
N MET A 1 -24.66 -16.72 13.93
CA MET A 1 -23.27 -16.62 14.44
C MET A 1 -22.33 -16.89 13.29
N GLY A 2 -21.39 -15.97 12.99
CA GLY A 2 -20.38 -16.22 11.94
C GLY A 2 -19.97 -14.96 11.17
N PHE A 3 -19.39 -13.96 11.86
CA PHE A 3 -18.89 -12.73 11.24
C PHE A 3 -17.36 -12.53 11.45
N LEU A 4 -16.62 -13.57 11.84
CA LEU A 4 -15.20 -13.46 12.21
C LEU A 4 -14.21 -14.18 11.28
N SER A 5 -14.65 -14.78 10.16
CA SER A 5 -13.75 -15.57 9.30
C SER A 5 -13.16 -14.85 8.08
N ARG A 6 -13.54 -13.59 7.79
CA ARG A 6 -13.05 -12.86 6.60
C ARG A 6 -11.88 -11.90 6.84
N ILE A 7 -11.41 -11.77 8.07
CA ILE A 7 -10.22 -10.97 8.35
C ILE A 7 -8.94 -11.77 8.05
N GLY A 8 -9.01 -13.11 7.96
CA GLY A 8 -7.86 -13.98 7.76
C GLY A 8 -7.11 -13.86 6.42
N SER A 9 -7.73 -13.35 5.34
CA SER A 9 -7.06 -13.25 4.03
C SER A 9 -6.33 -11.91 3.81
N LEU A 10 -6.62 -10.88 4.61
CA LEU A 10 -5.79 -9.66 4.65
C LEU A 10 -4.47 -9.92 5.39
N PHE A 11 -4.45 -10.92 6.28
CA PHE A 11 -3.28 -11.50 6.92
C PHE A 11 -2.63 -12.57 6.03
N GLY A 12 -2.07 -12.14 4.90
CA GLY A 12 -0.77 -12.69 4.53
C GLY A 12 0.18 -12.33 5.67
N LYS A 13 0.28 -13.23 6.66
CA LYS A 13 1.08 -13.14 7.90
C LYS A 13 1.96 -11.88 7.92
N VAL A 14 1.53 -10.84 8.63
CA VAL A 14 2.52 -9.98 9.29
C VAL A 14 3.38 -10.97 10.07
N PRO A 15 4.67 -11.15 9.75
CA PRO A 15 5.48 -12.13 10.46
C PRO A 15 5.35 -11.76 11.93
N ARG A 16 4.79 -12.67 12.75
CA ARG A 16 4.64 -12.44 14.20
C ARG A 16 5.98 -12.09 14.86
N GLU A 17 7.08 -12.31 14.15
CA GLU A 17 8.45 -12.04 14.56
C GLU A 17 8.91 -10.61 14.25
N GLN A 18 8.64 -10.05 13.05
CA GLN A 18 9.12 -8.72 12.65
C GLN A 18 8.21 -8.01 11.62
N VAL A 19 7.98 -6.71 11.82
CA VAL A 19 7.32 -5.80 10.86
C VAL A 19 8.39 -4.84 10.32
N LEU A 20 8.69 -4.91 9.02
CA LEU A 20 9.75 -4.09 8.39
C LEU A 20 11.10 -4.17 9.12
N GLY A 21 11.46 -5.38 9.56
CA GLY A 21 12.67 -5.65 10.34
C GLY A 21 12.63 -5.19 11.80
N TYR A 22 11.49 -4.69 12.30
CA TYR A 22 11.30 -4.33 13.71
C TYR A 22 10.55 -5.44 14.44
N SER A 23 11.06 -5.88 15.59
CA SER A 23 10.26 -6.73 16.48
C SER A 23 9.09 -5.93 17.09
N PRO A 24 8.03 -6.60 17.55
CA PRO A 24 6.93 -5.92 18.24
C PRO A 24 7.40 -5.05 19.42
N ALA A 25 8.37 -5.52 20.21
CA ALA A 25 8.94 -4.75 21.32
C ALA A 25 9.65 -3.47 20.85
N GLN A 26 10.39 -3.53 19.74
CA GLN A 26 11.01 -2.34 19.16
C GLN A 26 9.97 -1.34 18.64
N LEU A 27 8.89 -1.82 18.02
CA LEU A 27 7.79 -0.96 17.59
C LEU A 27 7.10 -0.29 18.77
N GLN A 28 6.83 -1.03 19.86
CA GLN A 28 6.24 -0.45 21.07
C GLN A 28 7.14 0.63 21.70
N ALA A 29 8.46 0.44 21.65
CA ALA A 29 9.42 1.44 22.14
C ALA A 29 9.49 2.69 21.25
N LEU A 30 9.22 2.56 19.95
CA LEU A 30 9.23 3.69 19.00
C LEU A 30 7.89 4.44 18.99
N PHE A 31 6.78 3.70 18.97
CA PHE A 31 5.42 4.25 18.94
C PHE A 31 4.87 4.30 20.37
N THR A 32 5.34 5.26 21.15
CA THR A 32 4.92 5.44 22.55
C THR A 32 3.68 6.30 22.71
N GLN A 33 3.42 7.17 21.74
CA GLN A 33 2.26 8.07 21.76
C GLN A 33 0.99 7.28 21.42
N PRO A 34 -0.08 7.41 22.22
CA PRO A 34 -1.35 6.77 21.91
C PRO A 34 -1.89 7.29 20.57
N LEU A 35 -2.56 6.41 19.83
CA LEU A 35 -3.36 6.86 18.69
C LEU A 35 -4.45 7.81 19.21
N PRO A 36 -4.79 8.88 18.47
CA PRO A 36 -5.93 9.73 18.82
C PRO A 36 -7.17 8.87 19.04
N GLN A 37 -7.83 9.02 20.20
CA GLN A 37 -9.02 8.24 20.56
C GLN A 37 -10.24 8.62 19.72
N GLU A 38 -10.26 9.82 19.15
CA GLU A 38 -11.29 10.24 18.23
C GLU A 38 -11.17 9.42 16.94
N ALA A 39 -12.32 8.87 16.50
CA ALA A 39 -12.41 8.28 15.18
C ALA A 39 -11.87 9.31 14.17
N PRO A 40 -10.96 8.91 13.27
CA PRO A 40 -10.36 9.86 12.36
C PRO A 40 -11.49 10.56 11.58
N ALA A 41 -11.39 11.89 11.44
CA ALA A 41 -12.43 12.71 10.81
C ALA A 41 -12.82 12.24 9.40
N ARG A 42 -11.94 11.43 8.79
CA ARG A 42 -12.19 10.66 7.57
C ARG A 42 -11.76 9.21 7.77
N PRO A 43 -12.39 8.26 7.06
CA PRO A 43 -11.95 6.88 7.08
C PRO A 43 -10.47 6.79 6.73
N LEU A 44 -9.75 5.93 7.46
CA LEU A 44 -8.36 5.60 7.16
C LEU A 44 -8.27 5.04 5.73
N PRO A 45 -7.09 5.12 5.09
CA PRO A 45 -6.87 4.44 3.81
C PRO A 45 -7.38 3.00 3.90
N ALA A 46 -8.14 2.51 2.91
CA ALA A 46 -8.69 1.14 2.93
C ALA A 46 -7.60 0.05 3.12
N ARG A 47 -6.35 0.41 2.81
CA ARG A 47 -5.12 -0.39 2.93
C ARG A 47 -4.41 -0.28 4.29
N ALA A 48 -4.91 0.53 5.22
CA ALA A 48 -4.34 0.71 6.55
C ALA A 48 -4.87 -0.33 7.53
N VAL A 49 -3.95 -1.00 8.23
CA VAL A 49 -4.23 -2.02 9.24
C VAL A 49 -3.73 -1.51 10.58
N SER A 50 -4.60 -1.50 11.59
CA SER A 50 -4.19 -1.12 12.95
C SER A 50 -3.29 -2.20 13.56
N LEU A 51 -2.16 -1.77 14.14
CA LEU A 51 -1.27 -2.62 14.93
C LEU A 51 -1.62 -2.63 16.43
N ALA A 52 -2.75 -2.02 16.82
CA ALA A 52 -3.16 -1.96 18.22
C ALA A 52 -3.36 -3.35 18.84
N GLY A 53 -3.74 -4.36 18.04
CA GLY A 53 -3.88 -5.75 18.50
C GLY A 53 -2.57 -6.40 18.99
N ILE A 54 -1.41 -5.83 18.67
CA ILE A 54 -0.09 -6.25 19.19
C ILE A 54 0.52 -5.19 20.13
N GLY A 55 -0.31 -4.28 20.66
CA GLY A 55 0.10 -3.22 21.59
C GLY A 55 0.86 -2.07 20.96
N VAL A 56 0.91 -1.96 19.62
CA VAL A 56 1.59 -0.87 18.91
C VAL A 56 0.55 0.18 18.49
N PRO A 57 0.60 1.42 18.99
CA PRO A 57 -0.32 2.49 18.62
C PRO A 57 0.08 3.11 17.26
N ALA A 58 0.04 2.30 16.19
CA ALA A 58 0.36 2.72 14.84
C ALA A 58 -0.47 1.95 13.81
N TYR A 59 -0.43 2.43 12.58
CA TYR A 59 -1.03 1.79 11.41
C TYR A 59 0.05 1.28 10.48
N TYR A 60 -0.10 0.03 10.03
CA TYR A 60 0.67 -0.52 8.93
C TYR A 60 -0.10 -0.30 7.62
N CYS A 61 0.57 0.12 6.55
CA CYS A 61 -0.01 0.01 5.22
C CYS A 61 1.00 -0.55 4.23
N SER A 62 0.48 -1.18 3.18
CA SER A 62 1.24 -1.58 2.01
C SER A 62 0.51 -1.11 0.75
N MET A 63 1.27 -0.60 -0.21
CA MET A 63 0.75 -0.19 -1.51
C MET A 63 1.74 -0.51 -2.62
N LEU A 64 1.21 -0.82 -3.79
CA LEU A 64 1.96 -0.98 -5.02
C LEU A 64 1.68 0.23 -5.90
N ILE A 65 2.74 0.95 -6.26
CA ILE A 65 2.68 2.20 -7.03
C ILE A 65 3.77 2.22 -8.09
N ASP A 66 3.59 3.02 -9.13
CA ASP A 66 4.63 3.17 -10.15
C ASP A 66 5.82 3.99 -9.62
N GLN A 67 6.93 3.96 -10.36
CA GLN A 67 8.18 4.63 -9.96
C GLN A 67 8.01 6.14 -9.83
N ARG A 68 7.20 6.78 -10.68
CA ARG A 68 6.96 8.22 -10.63
C ARG A 68 6.17 8.59 -9.37
N ALA A 69 5.12 7.84 -9.07
CA ALA A 69 4.35 7.96 -7.85
C ALA A 69 5.22 7.74 -6.59
N ALA A 70 6.23 6.86 -6.66
CA ALA A 70 7.12 6.60 -5.53
C ALA A 70 7.97 7.83 -5.17
N HIS A 71 8.41 8.59 -6.17
CA HIS A 71 9.07 9.88 -5.93
C HIS A 71 8.13 10.89 -5.28
N THR A 72 6.90 11.02 -5.78
CA THR A 72 5.88 11.91 -5.16
C THR A 72 5.60 11.51 -3.72
N CYS A 73 5.50 10.21 -3.44
CA CYS A 73 5.26 9.71 -2.10
C CYS A 73 6.44 9.97 -1.16
N SER A 74 7.67 9.85 -1.66
CA SER A 74 8.88 10.15 -0.88
C SER A 74 8.95 11.64 -0.54
N ALA A 75 8.69 12.52 -1.51
CA ALA A 75 8.63 13.96 -1.30
C ALA A 75 7.54 14.36 -0.29
N LEU A 76 6.38 13.68 -0.31
CA LEU A 76 5.31 13.89 0.66
C LEU A 76 5.79 13.57 2.09
N ILE A 77 6.48 12.44 2.27
CA ILE A 77 7.06 12.06 3.56
C ILE A 77 8.09 13.10 4.02
N GLU A 78 9.03 13.46 3.15
CA GLU A 78 10.13 14.38 3.46
C GLU A 78 9.67 15.82 3.72
N SER A 79 8.47 16.20 3.30
CA SER A 79 7.89 17.51 3.61
C SER A 79 7.37 17.63 5.05
N GLY A 80 6.99 16.51 5.69
CA GLY A 80 6.46 16.48 7.05
C GLY A 80 7.36 15.81 8.09
N PHE A 81 8.37 15.07 7.62
CA PHE A 81 9.23 14.26 8.48
C PHE A 81 10.72 14.45 8.16
N THR A 82 11.54 14.32 9.19
CA THR A 82 13.00 14.28 9.08
C THR A 82 13.50 12.86 9.26
N LEU A 83 14.45 12.45 8.42
CA LEU A 83 15.10 11.15 8.53
C LEU A 83 15.93 11.09 9.82
N ALA A 84 15.58 10.19 10.74
CA ALA A 84 16.35 9.95 11.96
C ALA A 84 17.42 8.89 11.76
N HIS A 85 17.03 7.78 11.13
CA HIS A 85 17.84 6.59 11.10
C HIS A 85 17.55 5.77 9.83
N GLU A 86 18.58 5.16 9.26
CA GLU A 86 18.46 4.19 8.19
C GLU A 86 19.20 2.92 8.61
N ARG A 87 18.59 1.77 8.30
CA ARG A 87 19.18 0.45 8.56
C ARG A 87 18.85 -0.51 7.44
N VAL A 88 19.60 -1.60 7.35
CA VAL A 88 19.41 -2.60 6.30
C VAL A 88 18.59 -3.77 6.85
N PHE A 89 17.55 -4.16 6.13
CA PHE A 89 16.75 -5.37 6.37
C PHE A 89 16.52 -6.08 5.04
N ASN A 90 16.91 -7.36 4.95
CA ASN A 90 16.90 -8.14 3.70
C ASN A 90 17.58 -7.39 2.53
N ASP A 91 18.80 -6.88 2.77
CA ASP A 91 19.61 -6.13 1.80
C ASP A 91 18.94 -4.86 1.25
N ARG A 92 17.97 -4.31 1.98
CA ARG A 92 17.22 -3.13 1.57
C ARG A 92 17.13 -2.10 2.70
N PRO A 93 17.17 -0.80 2.37
CA PRO A 93 17.10 0.25 3.36
C PRO A 93 15.69 0.34 3.95
N VAL A 94 15.62 0.30 5.28
CA VAL A 94 14.48 0.68 6.09
C VAL A 94 14.80 2.02 6.71
N ARG A 95 13.97 3.02 6.42
CA ARG A 95 14.15 4.39 6.87
C ARG A 95 13.18 4.71 7.99
N GLN A 96 13.69 5.22 9.09
CA GLN A 96 12.91 5.76 10.19
C GLN A 96 12.95 7.28 10.11
N TYR A 97 11.77 7.86 10.16
CA TYR A 97 11.55 9.28 10.20
C TYR A 97 10.76 9.67 11.44
N HIS A 98 10.91 10.93 11.85
CA HIS A 98 10.13 11.53 12.90
C HIS A 98 9.72 12.94 12.49
N THR A 99 8.64 13.41 13.08
CA THR A 99 8.25 14.83 12.98
C THR A 99 9.25 15.73 13.72
N PRO A 100 9.34 17.03 13.39
CA PRO A 100 10.24 17.97 14.07
C PRO A 100 10.07 18.02 15.59
N CYS A 101 8.85 17.84 16.09
CA CYS A 101 8.53 17.79 17.52
C CYS A 101 8.72 16.39 18.14
N ASN A 102 9.18 15.40 17.36
CA ASN A 102 9.36 14.00 17.74
C ASN A 102 8.10 13.32 18.31
N THR A 103 6.91 13.83 17.97
CA THR A 103 5.62 13.31 18.47
C THR A 103 5.08 12.18 17.62
N GLN A 104 5.30 12.25 16.30
CA GLN A 104 4.92 11.21 15.35
C GLN A 104 6.15 10.57 14.72
N GLN A 105 6.03 9.26 14.47
CA GLN A 105 7.06 8.40 13.90
C GLN A 105 6.56 7.78 12.59
N LEU A 106 7.49 7.49 11.70
CA LEU A 106 7.26 6.77 10.46
C LEU A 106 8.42 5.81 10.24
N ILE A 107 8.09 4.57 9.93
CA ILE A 107 9.04 3.60 9.39
C ILE A 107 8.60 3.34 7.96
N ALA A 108 9.46 3.55 6.99
CA ALA A 108 9.19 3.30 5.58
C ALA A 108 10.19 2.29 5.01
N PHE A 109 9.67 1.43 4.15
CA PHE A 109 10.41 0.41 3.43
C PHE A 109 9.92 0.40 1.98
N SER A 110 10.86 0.41 1.04
CA SER A 110 10.58 0.38 -0.38
C SER A 110 11.26 -0.81 -1.05
N SER A 111 10.58 -1.34 -2.06
CA SER A 111 10.88 -2.67 -2.57
C SER A 111 10.43 -2.75 -4.03
N PRO A 112 11.32 -3.09 -4.99
CA PRO A 112 10.89 -3.41 -6.34
C PRO A 112 9.96 -4.64 -6.33
N ALA A 113 8.81 -4.54 -7.01
CA ALA A 113 7.85 -5.61 -7.16
C ALA A 113 7.00 -5.38 -8.42
N PHE A 114 6.79 -6.43 -9.24
CA PHE A 114 5.95 -6.37 -10.46
C PHE A 114 6.29 -5.18 -11.37
N ASN A 115 7.57 -5.01 -11.74
CA ASN A 115 8.06 -3.85 -12.52
C ASN A 115 7.70 -2.46 -11.95
N ALA A 116 7.34 -2.41 -10.67
CA ALA A 116 6.88 -1.23 -9.96
C ALA A 116 7.52 -1.18 -8.57
N VAL A 117 6.99 -0.33 -7.69
CA VAL A 117 7.50 -0.13 -6.33
C VAL A 117 6.41 -0.50 -5.32
N GLN A 118 6.71 -1.50 -4.51
CA GLN A 118 5.97 -1.77 -3.29
C GLN A 118 6.51 -0.88 -2.17
N LEU A 119 5.65 -0.02 -1.66
CA LEU A 119 5.89 0.75 -0.45
C LEU A 119 5.17 0.09 0.73
N GLN A 120 5.87 -0.03 1.83
CA GLN A 120 5.34 -0.49 3.09
C GLN A 120 5.76 0.48 4.18
N TRP A 121 4.84 0.82 5.08
CA TRP A 121 5.17 1.69 6.19
C TRP A 121 4.40 1.35 7.45
N VAL A 122 4.93 1.84 8.56
CA VAL A 122 4.26 1.91 9.85
C VAL A 122 4.30 3.36 10.33
N SER A 123 3.14 3.96 10.62
CA SER A 123 3.08 5.31 11.15
C SER A 123 1.93 5.51 12.12
N ASN A 124 2.12 6.40 13.09
CA ASN A 124 1.06 6.91 13.96
C ASN A 124 0.57 8.31 13.54
N SER A 125 1.03 8.84 12.40
CA SER A 125 0.61 10.15 11.89
C SER A 125 -0.67 10.04 11.07
N GLN A 126 -1.76 10.61 11.58
CA GLN A 126 -3.02 10.69 10.84
C GLN A 126 -2.90 11.64 9.64
N ASP A 127 -2.15 12.73 9.77
CA ASP A 127 -1.96 13.72 8.70
C ASP A 127 -1.30 13.08 7.48
N LEU A 128 -0.28 12.25 7.70
CA LEU A 128 0.36 11.48 6.64
C LEU A 128 -0.63 10.52 5.97
N LEU A 129 -1.39 9.75 6.77
CA LEU A 129 -2.37 8.79 6.25
C LEU A 129 -3.43 9.49 5.39
N GLN A 130 -3.91 10.65 5.83
CA GLN A 130 -4.86 11.46 5.07
C GLN A 130 -4.23 12.03 3.80
N ALA A 131 -3.00 12.54 3.86
CA ALA A 131 -2.31 13.09 2.69
C ALA A 131 -2.08 12.02 1.60
N ILE A 132 -1.69 10.81 2.01
CA ILE A 132 -1.55 9.66 1.10
C ILE A 132 -2.89 9.29 0.45
N GLU A 133 -3.98 9.29 1.22
CA GLU A 133 -5.30 8.99 0.71
C GLU A 133 -5.75 10.03 -0.32
N HIS A 134 -5.51 11.31 -0.06
CA HIS A 134 -5.82 12.40 -0.99
C HIS A 134 -5.05 12.31 -2.30
N GLN A 135 -3.80 11.84 -2.26
CA GLN A 135 -3.01 11.64 -3.49
C GLN A 135 -3.57 10.53 -4.38
N ARG A 136 -4.42 9.63 -3.84
CA ARG A 136 -5.07 8.53 -4.57
C ARG A 136 -4.09 7.79 -5.50
N PHE A 137 -2.93 7.41 -4.97
CA PHE A 137 -1.91 6.71 -5.75
C PHE A 137 -2.49 5.49 -6.47
N ALA A 138 -2.33 5.48 -7.79
CA ALA A 138 -2.85 4.45 -8.65
C ALA A 138 -2.00 3.17 -8.55
N VAL A 139 -2.66 2.02 -8.62
CA VAL A 139 -1.96 0.74 -8.79
C VAL A 139 -1.46 0.69 -10.25
N PRO A 140 -0.19 0.34 -10.50
CA PRO A 140 0.32 0.17 -11.87
C PRO A 140 -0.55 -0.85 -12.61
N PRO A 141 -0.91 -0.66 -13.87
CA PRO A 141 -1.77 -1.58 -14.59
C PRO A 141 -1.06 -2.88 -14.99
N PRO A 142 -1.81 -3.92 -15.39
CA PRO A 142 -1.27 -5.23 -15.74
C PRO A 142 -0.16 -5.18 -16.80
N TRP A 143 -0.30 -4.34 -17.83
CA TRP A 143 0.68 -4.21 -18.91
C TRP A 143 1.96 -3.47 -18.52
N VAL A 144 1.93 -2.72 -17.42
CA VAL A 144 3.14 -2.15 -16.81
C VAL A 144 3.74 -3.18 -15.85
N ALA A 145 2.90 -3.85 -15.06
CA ALA A 145 3.32 -4.80 -14.05
C ALA A 145 3.97 -6.07 -14.64
N PHE A 146 3.48 -6.49 -15.80
CA PHE A 146 3.94 -7.66 -16.56
C PHE A 146 4.16 -7.24 -18.02
N ASP A 147 5.37 -6.75 -18.29
CA ASP A 147 5.75 -6.33 -19.63
C ASP A 147 5.64 -7.50 -20.64
N GLY A 148 5.07 -7.21 -21.81
CA GLY A 148 4.81 -8.20 -22.85
C GLY A 148 3.70 -9.23 -22.56
N TYR A 149 2.91 -9.07 -21.49
CA TYR A 149 1.81 -9.99 -21.17
C TYR A 149 0.63 -9.81 -22.13
N ASP A 150 0.09 -10.92 -22.64
CA ASP A 150 -1.04 -10.92 -23.56
C ASP A 150 -2.35 -10.59 -22.82
N PRO A 151 -3.11 -9.55 -23.23
CA PRO A 151 -4.39 -9.20 -22.62
C PRO A 151 -5.37 -10.38 -22.56
N ARG A 152 -5.35 -11.29 -23.54
CA ARG A 152 -6.29 -12.42 -23.63
C ARG A 152 -6.12 -13.44 -22.51
N TRP A 153 -4.99 -13.42 -21.81
CA TRP A 153 -4.72 -14.29 -20.67
C TRP A 153 -5.15 -13.67 -19.34
N TRP A 154 -5.49 -12.38 -19.35
CA TRP A 154 -5.93 -11.67 -18.15
C TRP A 154 -7.37 -12.03 -17.78
N GLY A 155 -7.63 -12.19 -16.47
CA GLY A 155 -8.97 -12.51 -15.95
C GLY A 155 -9.39 -13.98 -16.04
N GLY A 156 -8.54 -14.87 -16.55
CA GLY A 156 -8.73 -16.33 -16.46
C GLY A 156 -8.36 -16.90 -15.08
N ALA A 157 -8.06 -18.20 -15.02
CA ALA A 157 -7.53 -18.88 -13.83
C ALA A 157 -6.05 -18.48 -13.57
N MET A 158 -5.81 -17.19 -13.33
CA MET A 158 -4.49 -16.65 -13.04
C MET A 158 -3.95 -17.26 -11.75
N GLN A 159 -2.73 -17.78 -11.80
CA GLN A 159 -2.03 -18.38 -10.66
C GLN A 159 -0.66 -17.73 -10.49
N GLY A 160 -0.02 -17.97 -9.35
CA GLY A 160 1.32 -17.45 -9.08
C GLY A 160 1.35 -15.92 -8.97
N ALA A 161 2.35 -15.30 -9.59
CA ALA A 161 2.61 -13.85 -9.45
C ALA A 161 1.47 -13.00 -10.01
N GLN A 162 0.87 -13.39 -11.13
CA GLN A 162 -0.23 -12.68 -11.79
C GLN A 162 -1.51 -12.73 -10.94
N GLY A 163 -1.87 -13.93 -10.47
CA GLY A 163 -3.03 -14.13 -9.59
C GLY A 163 -2.89 -13.32 -8.30
N HIS A 164 -1.73 -13.43 -7.64
CA HIS A 164 -1.45 -12.66 -6.43
C HIS A 164 -1.50 -11.14 -6.67
N TYR A 165 -0.89 -10.64 -7.75
CA TYR A 165 -0.95 -9.22 -8.08
C TYR A 165 -2.40 -8.75 -8.33
N ASN A 166 -3.16 -9.53 -9.10
CA ASN A 166 -4.52 -9.17 -9.49
C ASN A 166 -5.45 -9.14 -8.27
N GLU A 167 -5.45 -10.20 -7.48
CA GLU A 167 -6.30 -10.33 -6.29
C GLU A 167 -5.92 -9.33 -5.20
N ARG A 168 -4.62 -9.11 -4.97
CA ARG A 168 -4.17 -8.30 -3.84
C ARG A 168 -4.16 -6.80 -4.12
N TYR A 169 -3.91 -6.39 -5.36
CA TYR A 169 -3.68 -4.99 -5.69
C TYR A 169 -4.62 -4.49 -6.79
N PHE A 170 -4.59 -5.09 -7.97
CA PHE A 170 -5.21 -4.48 -9.15
C PHE A 170 -6.74 -4.55 -9.14
N SER A 171 -7.33 -5.74 -8.92
CA SER A 171 -8.78 -5.92 -8.95
C SER A 171 -9.51 -5.05 -7.91
N PRO A 172 -9.11 -5.02 -6.62
CA PRO A 172 -9.75 -4.14 -5.63
C PRO A 172 -9.65 -2.66 -5.97
N PHE A 173 -8.49 -2.23 -6.49
CA PHE A 173 -8.29 -0.85 -6.92
C PHE A 173 -9.19 -0.51 -8.11
N PHE A 174 -9.19 -1.36 -9.14
CA PHE A 174 -9.88 -1.11 -10.40
C PHE A 174 -11.41 -1.19 -10.27
N ALA A 175 -11.91 -2.08 -9.41
CA ALA A 175 -13.33 -2.16 -9.05
C ALA A 175 -13.83 -0.90 -8.32
N GLY A 176 -12.96 -0.24 -7.55
CA GLY A 176 -13.26 1.01 -6.87
C GLY A 176 -13.33 2.24 -7.78
N LEU A 177 -12.94 2.13 -9.06
CA LEU A 177 -12.96 3.25 -10.01
C LEU A 177 -14.32 3.38 -10.70
N ASN A 178 -14.84 4.60 -10.77
CA ASN A 178 -16.00 4.91 -11.59
C ASN A 178 -15.64 5.01 -13.10
N PRO A 179 -16.61 5.07 -14.03
CA PRO A 179 -16.33 5.08 -15.46
C PRO A 179 -15.50 6.27 -15.97
N ALA A 180 -15.53 7.43 -15.29
CA ALA A 180 -14.67 8.56 -15.64
C ALA A 180 -13.23 8.34 -15.14
N GLU A 181 -13.08 7.79 -13.94
CA GLU A 181 -11.78 7.42 -13.36
C GLU A 181 -11.09 6.31 -14.15
N LYS A 182 -11.82 5.28 -14.59
CA LYS A 182 -11.29 4.23 -15.48
C LYS A 182 -10.74 4.80 -16.79
N ARG A 183 -11.48 5.72 -17.43
CA ARG A 183 -11.02 6.41 -18.65
C ARG A 183 -9.75 7.24 -18.41
N ALA A 184 -9.70 8.00 -17.31
CA ALA A 184 -8.52 8.77 -16.93
C ALA A 184 -7.31 7.85 -16.66
N TYR A 185 -7.54 6.71 -16.00
CA TYR A 185 -6.53 5.70 -15.73
C TYR A 185 -5.97 5.09 -17.02
N TYR A 186 -6.82 4.71 -17.97
CA TYR A 186 -6.39 4.21 -19.28
C TYR A 186 -5.58 5.24 -20.06
N ALA A 187 -6.00 6.50 -20.08
CA ALA A 187 -5.27 7.57 -20.74
C ALA A 187 -3.90 7.82 -20.08
N HIS A 188 -3.85 7.82 -18.74
CA HIS A 188 -2.62 8.04 -17.98
C HIS A 188 -1.55 6.99 -18.30
N TYR A 189 -1.95 5.72 -18.35
CA TYR A 189 -1.06 4.59 -18.61
C TYR A 189 -1.00 4.15 -20.07
N GLN A 190 -1.55 4.95 -20.99
CA GLN A 190 -1.54 4.69 -22.44
C GLN A 190 -2.01 3.27 -22.80
N ALA A 191 -3.14 2.87 -22.23
CA ALA A 191 -3.70 1.52 -22.45
C ALA A 191 -3.97 1.28 -23.94
N SER A 192 -3.59 0.11 -24.45
CA SER A 192 -3.96 -0.31 -25.80
C SER A 192 -5.46 -0.65 -25.86
N ALA A 193 -6.04 -0.61 -27.05
CA ALA A 193 -7.43 -1.03 -27.26
C ALA A 193 -7.68 -2.47 -26.81
N GLU A 194 -6.69 -3.36 -26.95
CA GLU A 194 -6.78 -4.75 -26.52
C GLU A 194 -6.90 -4.87 -25.00
N TRP A 195 -6.11 -4.10 -24.24
CA TRP A 195 -6.19 -4.07 -22.78
C TRP A 195 -7.49 -3.45 -22.27
N ILE A 196 -7.95 -2.38 -22.92
CA ILE A 196 -9.24 -1.75 -22.59
C ILE A 196 -10.38 -2.76 -22.80
N ASN A 197 -10.46 -3.36 -24.00
CA ASN A 197 -11.50 -4.33 -24.33
C ASN A 197 -11.47 -5.54 -23.39
N CYS A 198 -10.28 -6.07 -23.09
CA CYS A 198 -10.13 -7.16 -22.14
C CYS A 198 -10.73 -6.80 -20.78
N LEU A 199 -10.30 -5.68 -20.18
CA LEU A 199 -10.73 -5.29 -18.83
C LEU A 199 -12.21 -4.90 -18.75
N GLU A 200 -12.78 -4.33 -19.82
CA GLU A 200 -14.20 -3.99 -19.89
C GLU A 200 -15.09 -5.22 -20.13
N SER A 201 -14.54 -6.29 -20.72
CA SER A 201 -15.24 -7.57 -20.92
C SER A 201 -15.29 -8.46 -19.68
N LEU A 202 -14.52 -8.15 -18.64
CA LEU A 202 -14.51 -8.92 -17.40
C LEU A 202 -15.83 -8.73 -16.62
N PRO A 203 -16.37 -9.80 -16.01
CA PRO A 203 -17.53 -9.68 -15.13
C PRO A 203 -17.26 -8.64 -14.04
N GLN A 204 -18.17 -7.68 -13.89
CA GLN A 204 -18.19 -6.82 -12.71
C GLN A 204 -18.82 -7.67 -11.58
N GLU A 205 -18.02 -8.17 -10.64
CA GLU A 205 -18.53 -8.85 -9.43
C GLU A 205 -19.19 -7.87 -8.45
#